data_AF-A0AA42S7J2-F1
#
_entry.id   AF-A0AA42S7J2-F1
#
_cell.length_a   1.000
_cell.length_b   1.000
_cell.length_c   1.000
_cell.angle_alpha   90.00
_cell.angle_beta   90.00
_cell.angle_gamma   90.00
#
_symmetry.space_group_name_H-M   'P 1'
#
loop_
_entity.id
_entity.type
_entity.pdbx_description
1 polymer ?
#
loop_
_entity_poly.entity_id
_entity_poly.type
_entity_poly.pdbx_seq_one_letter_code
_entity_poly.pdbx_strand_id
1 'polypeptide(L)'
;MKKYAFAQQALDALLRQAPDGVEPRVLPGAICDILSLPEMPKVSEEEMEVFHNLFCIMHGKNRNWRSIAQIALPYEQMIGGAKDSHEAKLKSRLGLSGLEVDDTSAVPDPTEQMQLRRLFLDLVSSCIPIEERKQYPHILTLIDSHVVRTSRPPSPKSSGVDAAAWCLVNYFSTAMRWEHGAAHQEHHITSDMSAAVVKVHHEAALVKMEALIDALPWRQKIRDTPPSEDSLFAQLLINAALNRHCLETWAFENRLNESLPMQMKVFEEISKTAPDGLDDALHAAKVDGRVDYRALVENVLARTLAEKKKPLTARVQQHIDEQANAVIASARGDHFQDEAPLNFYLYDHGMRAKALLWIMLTWCYQHEFKISTELPGAKRPEITLVSTRAQLLVDSQDMSTLRRMLATPAFSLQWEKPSAERLELHARHNSAIRALVRSKLEESLKGATLAQWDAAANPMIPRDAYCTLIQHAEVGSLMRDYATYKPVRLPLYG
;
A
#
# COMPACT_ATOMS: atom_id res chain seq x y z
N MET A 1 -38.34 -2.67 -19.98
CA MET A 1 -37.65 -1.45 -19.52
C MET A 1 -36.16 -1.69 -19.73
N LYS A 2 -35.41 -0.75 -20.33
CA LYS A 2 -33.95 -0.85 -20.46
C LYS A 2 -33.31 -1.02 -19.07
N LYS A 3 -32.37 -1.97 -18.89
CA LYS A 3 -31.74 -2.32 -17.58
C LYS A 3 -31.07 -1.10 -16.93
N TYR A 4 -30.56 -0.17 -17.74
CA TYR A 4 -29.78 1.00 -17.29
C TYR A 4 -30.45 2.36 -17.54
N ALA A 5 -31.76 2.40 -17.78
CA ALA A 5 -32.47 3.63 -18.19
C ALA A 5 -32.27 4.83 -17.25
N PHE A 6 -32.19 4.61 -15.94
CA PHE A 6 -32.00 5.66 -14.93
C PHE A 6 -30.57 6.23 -14.95
N ALA A 7 -29.57 5.35 -15.02
CA ALA A 7 -28.16 5.76 -15.12
C ALA A 7 -27.92 6.54 -16.42
N GLN A 8 -28.47 6.05 -17.53
CA GLN A 8 -28.36 6.68 -18.84
C GLN A 8 -28.85 8.14 -18.83
N GLN A 9 -30.02 8.41 -18.23
CA GLN A 9 -30.55 9.77 -18.12
C GLN A 9 -29.64 10.72 -17.32
N ALA A 10 -29.02 10.23 -16.25
CA ALA A 10 -28.11 11.02 -15.42
C ALA A 10 -26.78 11.30 -16.14
N LEU A 11 -26.23 10.30 -16.85
CA LEU A 11 -25.01 10.45 -17.65
C LEU A 11 -25.21 11.41 -18.83
N ASP A 12 -26.34 11.33 -19.52
CA ASP A 12 -26.67 12.23 -20.64
C ASP A 12 -26.69 13.71 -20.21
N ALA A 13 -27.14 13.99 -18.99
CA ALA A 13 -27.15 15.35 -18.45
C ALA A 13 -25.72 15.87 -18.19
N LEU A 14 -24.81 15.01 -17.75
CA LEU A 14 -23.39 15.34 -17.54
C LEU A 14 -22.63 15.48 -18.86
N LEU A 15 -22.94 14.63 -19.84
CA LEU A 15 -22.31 14.66 -21.17
C LEU A 15 -22.55 15.96 -21.94
N ARG A 16 -23.72 16.60 -21.75
CA ARG A 16 -23.99 17.92 -22.34
C ARG A 16 -22.97 18.99 -21.93
N GLN A 17 -22.19 18.74 -20.87
CA GLN A 17 -21.18 19.64 -20.33
C GLN A 17 -19.74 19.21 -20.66
N ALA A 18 -19.54 18.03 -21.28
CA ALA A 18 -18.23 17.50 -21.64
C ALA A 18 -18.01 17.62 -23.16
N PRO A 19 -16.95 18.29 -23.64
CA PRO A 19 -16.65 18.36 -25.06
C PRO A 19 -15.84 17.12 -25.49
N ASP A 20 -16.06 16.69 -26.73
CA ASP A 20 -15.45 15.57 -27.45
C ASP A 20 -16.07 14.18 -27.19
N GLY A 21 -16.63 13.59 -28.25
CA GLY A 21 -16.97 12.17 -28.29
C GLY A 21 -15.72 11.32 -28.50
N VAL A 22 -15.56 10.27 -27.68
CA VAL A 22 -14.48 9.30 -27.86
C VAL A 22 -14.86 8.26 -28.92
N GLU A 23 -13.89 7.85 -29.74
CA GLU A 23 -14.09 6.79 -30.73
C GLU A 23 -14.46 5.44 -30.06
N PRO A 24 -15.58 4.80 -30.43
CA PRO A 24 -16.05 3.57 -29.80
C PRO A 24 -15.06 2.40 -29.84
N ARG A 25 -14.18 2.36 -30.84
CA ARG A 25 -13.13 1.34 -30.99
C ARG A 25 -12.12 1.30 -29.84
N VAL A 26 -12.01 2.37 -29.04
CA VAL A 26 -11.09 2.45 -27.91
C VAL A 26 -11.69 1.81 -26.64
N LEU A 27 -13.02 1.65 -26.59
CA LEU A 27 -13.72 1.18 -25.39
C LEU A 27 -13.36 -0.26 -24.99
N PRO A 28 -13.26 -1.24 -25.90
CA PRO A 28 -12.86 -2.59 -25.52
C PRO A 28 -11.48 -2.64 -24.86
N GLY A 29 -10.51 -1.93 -25.46
CA GLY A 29 -9.18 -1.80 -24.87
C GLY A 29 -9.22 -1.15 -23.49
N ALA A 30 -10.03 -0.11 -23.31
CA ALA A 30 -10.18 0.54 -22.02
C ALA A 30 -10.80 -0.35 -20.93
N ILE A 31 -11.76 -1.19 -21.29
CA ILE A 31 -12.36 -2.16 -20.35
C ILE A 31 -11.33 -3.22 -19.98
N CYS A 32 -10.61 -3.79 -20.96
CA CYS A 32 -9.52 -4.73 -20.70
C CYS A 32 -8.44 -4.12 -19.80
N ASP A 33 -8.06 -2.86 -20.01
CA ASP A 33 -7.06 -2.17 -19.18
C ASP A 33 -7.53 -2.04 -17.72
N ILE A 34 -8.77 -1.56 -17.50
CA ILE A 34 -9.33 -1.33 -16.16
C ILE A 34 -9.55 -2.66 -15.43
N LEU A 35 -10.09 -3.67 -16.11
CA LEU A 35 -10.24 -5.01 -15.52
C LEU A 35 -8.91 -5.76 -15.45
N SER A 36 -7.90 -5.25 -16.16
CA SER A 36 -6.59 -5.89 -16.30
C SER A 36 -6.72 -7.35 -16.77
N LEU A 37 -7.56 -7.53 -17.79
CA LEU A 37 -7.87 -8.81 -18.44
C LEU A 37 -7.23 -8.86 -19.84
N PRO A 38 -6.78 -10.05 -20.30
CA PRO A 38 -6.18 -10.20 -21.63
C PRO A 38 -7.22 -10.11 -22.75
N GLU A 39 -8.47 -10.47 -22.46
CA GLU A 39 -9.57 -10.50 -23.41
C GLU A 39 -10.79 -9.76 -22.86
N MET A 40 -11.60 -9.25 -23.78
CA MET A 40 -12.81 -8.50 -23.44
C MET A 40 -13.83 -9.44 -22.78
N PRO A 41 -14.39 -9.08 -21.61
CA PRO A 41 -15.48 -9.85 -21.02
C PRO A 41 -16.73 -9.81 -21.92
N LYS A 42 -17.68 -10.72 -21.68
CA LYS A 42 -18.99 -10.63 -22.31
C LYS A 42 -19.72 -9.40 -21.76
N VAL A 43 -20.05 -8.46 -22.65
CA VAL A 43 -20.74 -7.21 -22.32
C VAL A 43 -21.89 -7.03 -23.30
N SER A 44 -23.07 -6.67 -22.79
CA SER A 44 -24.22 -6.37 -23.64
C SER A 44 -24.08 -5.05 -24.40
N GLU A 45 -24.81 -4.88 -25.50
CA GLU A 45 -24.82 -3.61 -26.26
C GLU A 45 -25.27 -2.43 -25.37
N GLU A 46 -26.22 -2.67 -24.47
CA GLU A 46 -26.73 -1.65 -23.53
C GLU A 46 -25.65 -1.22 -22.53
N GLU A 47 -24.85 -2.16 -22.00
CA GLU A 47 -23.73 -1.84 -21.11
C GLU A 47 -22.60 -1.09 -21.83
N MET A 48 -22.33 -1.46 -23.07
CA MET A 48 -21.36 -0.75 -23.91
C MET A 48 -21.78 0.69 -24.19
N GLU A 49 -23.08 0.92 -24.45
CA GLU A 49 -23.66 2.26 -24.63
C GLU A 49 -23.46 3.10 -23.35
N VAL A 50 -23.82 2.57 -22.19
CA VAL A 50 -23.68 3.27 -20.90
C VAL A 50 -22.21 3.52 -20.56
N PHE A 51 -21.32 2.55 -20.80
CA PHE A 51 -19.89 2.72 -20.56
C PHE A 51 -19.26 3.76 -21.48
N HIS A 52 -19.67 3.85 -22.74
CA HIS A 52 -19.21 4.90 -23.66
C HIS A 52 -19.46 6.29 -23.10
N ASN A 53 -20.63 6.50 -22.53
CA ASN A 53 -21.03 7.78 -21.94
C ASN A 53 -20.18 8.13 -20.72
N LEU A 54 -19.98 7.18 -19.82
CA LEU A 54 -19.07 7.32 -18.68
C LEU A 54 -17.64 7.66 -19.15
N PHE A 55 -17.15 6.96 -20.17
CA PHE A 55 -15.80 7.15 -20.70
C PHE A 55 -15.61 8.54 -21.29
N CYS A 56 -16.59 9.05 -22.04
CA CYS A 56 -16.58 10.41 -22.59
C CYS A 56 -16.58 11.48 -21.47
N ILE A 57 -17.38 11.31 -20.42
CA ILE A 57 -17.38 12.22 -19.25
C ILE A 57 -15.98 12.28 -18.62
N MET A 58 -15.37 11.12 -18.36
CA MET A 58 -14.04 11.05 -17.75
C MET A 58 -12.96 11.65 -18.65
N HIS A 59 -13.01 11.37 -19.95
CA HIS A 59 -12.08 11.95 -20.92
C HIS A 59 -12.20 13.47 -21.06
N GLY A 60 -13.43 13.99 -21.00
CA GLY A 60 -13.69 15.44 -21.01
C GLY A 60 -13.12 16.14 -19.77
N LYS A 61 -13.03 15.45 -18.62
CA LYS A 61 -12.35 15.97 -17.42
C LYS A 61 -10.83 15.94 -17.56
N ASN A 62 -10.26 14.81 -17.95
CA ASN A 62 -8.83 14.67 -18.16
C ASN A 62 -8.56 13.49 -19.12
N ARG A 63 -7.84 13.71 -20.24
CA ARG A 63 -7.58 12.63 -21.21
C ARG A 63 -6.69 11.50 -20.67
N ASN A 64 -5.90 11.77 -19.64
CA ASN A 64 -5.01 10.82 -18.98
C ASN A 64 -5.58 10.28 -17.66
N TRP A 65 -6.90 10.45 -17.44
CA TRP A 65 -7.56 10.14 -16.18
C TRP A 65 -7.31 8.71 -15.68
N ARG A 66 -7.21 7.69 -16.55
CA ARG A 66 -6.99 6.29 -16.12
C ARG A 66 -5.66 6.10 -15.39
N SER A 67 -4.61 6.73 -15.91
CA SER A 67 -3.26 6.76 -15.33
C SER A 67 -3.25 7.63 -14.06
N ILE A 68 -3.80 8.84 -14.14
CA ILE A 68 -3.83 9.81 -13.04
C ILE A 68 -4.67 9.32 -11.85
N ALA A 69 -5.82 8.69 -12.11
CA ALA A 69 -6.71 8.09 -11.12
C ALA A 69 -6.26 6.70 -10.65
N GLN A 70 -5.27 6.11 -11.32
CA GLN A 70 -4.68 4.81 -10.97
C GLN A 70 -5.70 3.67 -10.87
N ILE A 71 -6.67 3.64 -11.80
CA ILE A 71 -7.73 2.62 -11.82
C ILE A 71 -7.40 1.42 -12.72
N ALA A 72 -6.47 1.59 -13.65
CA ALA A 72 -5.94 0.52 -14.50
C ALA A 72 -4.51 0.19 -14.07
N LEU A 73 -4.11 -1.08 -14.24
CA LEU A 73 -2.70 -1.44 -14.12
C LEU A 73 -1.98 -1.06 -15.42
N PRO A 74 -0.80 -0.45 -15.36
CA PRO A 74 0.01 -0.21 -16.56
C PRO A 74 0.40 -1.55 -17.17
N TYR A 75 0.05 -1.76 -18.45
CA TYR A 75 0.19 -3.03 -19.16
C TYR A 75 1.61 -3.64 -19.04
N GLU A 76 2.66 -2.82 -19.07
CA GLU A 76 4.06 -3.25 -18.92
C GLU A 76 4.36 -3.97 -17.59
N GLN A 77 3.60 -3.69 -16.51
CA GLN A 77 3.74 -4.32 -15.20
C GLN A 77 3.04 -5.69 -15.11
N MET A 78 2.08 -5.97 -16.01
CA MET A 78 1.37 -7.26 -16.07
C MET A 78 2.17 -8.35 -16.80
N ILE A 79 3.11 -7.97 -17.68
CA ILE A 79 3.81 -8.88 -18.60
C ILE A 79 5.35 -8.76 -18.55
N GLY A 80 5.92 -7.78 -17.84
CA GLY A 80 7.36 -7.54 -17.80
C GLY A 80 7.87 -7.31 -16.39
N GLY A 81 8.96 -8.01 -16.01
CA GLY A 81 9.52 -7.93 -14.67
C GLY A 81 9.96 -6.52 -14.29
N ALA A 82 9.25 -5.91 -13.34
CA ALA A 82 9.60 -4.86 -12.36
C ALA A 82 10.55 -3.69 -12.74
N LYS A 83 11.03 -3.56 -13.98
CA LYS A 83 11.95 -2.52 -14.40
C LYS A 83 11.16 -1.41 -15.09
N ASP A 84 11.00 -0.31 -14.37
CA ASP A 84 10.67 1.01 -14.90
C ASP A 84 9.23 1.33 -15.28
N SER A 85 8.30 1.11 -14.35
CA SER A 85 6.97 1.67 -14.53
C SER A 85 6.80 3.01 -13.79
N HIS A 86 6.59 4.06 -14.57
CA HIS A 86 6.34 5.44 -14.13
C HIS A 86 5.12 5.54 -13.18
N GLU A 87 4.14 4.64 -13.32
CA GLU A 87 2.82 4.73 -12.67
C GLU A 87 2.71 3.95 -11.34
N ALA A 88 3.57 2.95 -11.09
CA ALA A 88 3.68 2.29 -9.77
C ALA A 88 4.51 3.09 -8.75
N LYS A 89 5.12 4.21 -9.17
CA LYS A 89 5.88 5.14 -8.32
C LYS A 89 5.00 6.23 -7.70
N LEU A 90 3.70 6.02 -7.63
CA LEU A 90 2.76 6.97 -7.04
C LEU A 90 2.03 6.24 -5.94
N LYS A 91 2.50 6.35 -4.70
CA LYS A 91 1.80 5.66 -3.61
C LYS A 91 1.95 6.29 -2.25
N SER A 92 0.99 5.99 -1.40
CA SER A 92 0.92 6.35 0.03
C SER A 92 0.55 7.80 0.31
N ARG A 93 -0.55 8.29 -0.29
CA ARG A 93 -1.41 9.37 0.28
C ARG A 93 -2.88 9.24 -0.12
N LEU A 94 -3.41 8.03 -0.03
CA LEU A 94 -4.84 7.85 0.20
C LEU A 94 -4.99 7.22 1.58
N GLY A 95 -4.40 7.88 2.58
CA GLY A 95 -4.96 7.79 3.91
C GLY A 95 -6.35 8.38 3.77
N LEU A 96 -7.36 7.52 3.80
CA LEU A 96 -8.74 7.91 3.99
C LEU A 96 -8.70 8.79 5.24
N SER A 97 -8.88 10.10 5.08
CA SER A 97 -8.79 11.00 6.21
C SER A 97 -10.06 10.82 7.04
N GLY A 98 -10.02 9.87 7.96
CA GLY A 98 -10.82 9.89 9.17
C GLY A 98 -10.35 11.06 10.02
N LEU A 99 -10.82 12.26 9.68
CA LEU A 99 -10.77 13.37 10.60
C LEU A 99 -11.70 13.03 11.77
N GLU A 100 -11.11 12.61 12.88
CA GLU A 100 -11.60 13.24 14.11
C GLU A 100 -11.06 14.65 14.06
N VAL A 101 -11.97 15.56 13.71
CA VAL A 101 -11.73 16.98 13.70
C VAL A 101 -11.53 17.39 15.16
N ASP A 102 -10.29 17.49 15.61
CA ASP A 102 -9.98 18.61 16.50
C ASP A 102 -10.18 19.86 15.66
N ASP A 103 -11.10 20.74 16.06
CA ASP A 103 -11.59 21.95 15.35
C ASP A 103 -10.51 22.94 14.88
N THR A 104 -9.24 22.64 15.11
CA THR A 104 -8.09 23.54 14.90
C THR A 104 -7.16 23.17 13.75
N SER A 105 -7.25 21.98 13.14
CA SER A 105 -6.35 21.58 12.04
C SER A 105 -7.03 21.68 10.67
N ALA A 106 -6.46 22.52 9.79
CA ALA A 106 -6.92 22.64 8.42
C ALA A 106 -6.68 21.31 7.66
N VAL A 107 -7.77 20.70 7.19
CA VAL A 107 -7.75 19.51 6.35
C VAL A 107 -7.03 19.85 5.04
N PRO A 108 -6.03 19.07 4.59
CA PRO A 108 -5.47 19.24 3.25
C PRO A 108 -6.57 18.99 2.20
N ASP A 109 -6.66 19.86 1.19
CA ASP A 109 -7.59 19.64 0.08
C ASP A 109 -7.27 18.33 -0.67
N PRO A 110 -8.28 17.56 -1.09
CA PRO A 110 -8.07 16.31 -1.84
C PRO A 110 -7.36 16.59 -3.16
N THR A 111 -6.39 15.74 -3.52
CA THR A 111 -5.62 15.91 -4.77
C THR A 111 -6.49 15.67 -6.01
N GLU A 112 -6.09 16.21 -7.16
CA GLU A 112 -6.78 15.98 -8.45
C GLU A 112 -6.98 14.48 -8.75
N GLN A 113 -5.97 13.66 -8.44
CA GLN A 113 -6.00 12.20 -8.61
C GLN A 113 -7.12 11.55 -7.81
N MET A 114 -7.27 11.94 -6.53
CA MET A 114 -8.31 11.45 -5.64
C MET A 114 -9.71 11.86 -6.13
N GLN A 115 -9.83 13.09 -6.62
CA GLN A 115 -11.10 13.62 -7.13
C GLN A 115 -11.54 12.91 -8.41
N LEU A 116 -10.62 12.68 -9.37
CA LEU A 116 -10.91 11.98 -10.62
C LEU A 116 -11.25 10.51 -10.38
N ARG A 117 -10.51 9.83 -9.51
CA ARG A 117 -10.77 8.44 -9.14
C ARG A 117 -12.14 8.27 -8.50
N ARG A 118 -12.44 9.12 -7.51
CA ARG A 118 -13.75 9.14 -6.87
C ARG A 118 -14.87 9.35 -7.88
N LEU A 119 -14.74 10.36 -8.74
CA LEU A 119 -15.74 10.65 -9.76
C LEU A 119 -16.00 9.43 -10.65
N PHE A 120 -14.94 8.73 -11.07
CA PHE A 120 -15.10 7.48 -11.84
C PHE A 120 -15.91 6.43 -11.07
N LEU A 121 -15.56 6.16 -9.81
CA LEU A 121 -16.21 5.12 -9.03
C LEU A 121 -17.68 5.48 -8.69
N ASP A 122 -17.97 6.75 -8.40
CA ASP A 122 -19.34 7.25 -8.20
C ASP A 122 -20.19 7.03 -9.47
N LEU A 123 -19.63 7.31 -10.65
CA LEU A 123 -20.31 7.11 -11.93
C LEU A 123 -20.51 5.62 -12.23
N VAL A 124 -19.49 4.78 -12.07
CA VAL A 124 -19.59 3.32 -12.26
C VAL A 124 -20.62 2.74 -11.33
N SER A 125 -20.58 3.13 -10.05
CA SER A 125 -21.54 2.70 -9.05
C SER A 125 -22.97 3.03 -9.46
N SER A 126 -23.24 4.25 -9.93
CA SER A 126 -24.59 4.65 -10.41
C SER A 126 -25.12 3.77 -11.55
N CYS A 127 -24.23 3.12 -12.30
CA CYS A 127 -24.56 2.24 -13.40
C CYS A 127 -24.84 0.79 -12.96
N ILE A 128 -24.66 0.40 -11.69
CA ILE A 128 -24.97 -0.98 -11.25
C ILE A 128 -26.50 -1.22 -11.26
N PRO A 129 -26.99 -2.33 -11.83
CA PRO A 129 -28.41 -2.68 -11.89
C PRO A 129 -29.09 -2.77 -10.53
N ILE A 130 -30.37 -2.42 -10.46
CA ILE A 130 -31.13 -2.44 -9.21
C ILE A 130 -31.33 -3.87 -8.67
N GLU A 131 -31.40 -4.86 -9.56
CA GLU A 131 -31.51 -6.27 -9.21
C GLU A 131 -30.27 -6.74 -8.45
N GLU A 132 -29.07 -6.45 -8.98
CA GLU A 132 -27.79 -6.76 -8.33
C GLU A 132 -27.65 -6.04 -6.98
N ARG A 133 -28.09 -4.77 -6.90
CA ARG A 133 -28.13 -4.01 -5.64
C ARG A 133 -29.04 -4.63 -4.58
N LYS A 134 -30.19 -5.18 -4.99
CA LYS A 134 -31.13 -5.83 -4.08
C LYS A 134 -30.62 -7.20 -3.64
N GLN A 135 -29.91 -7.90 -4.51
CA GLN A 135 -29.41 -9.24 -4.26
C GLN A 135 -28.14 -9.25 -3.39
N TYR A 136 -27.21 -8.32 -3.62
CA TYR A 136 -25.92 -8.24 -2.91
C TYR A 136 -25.70 -6.88 -2.21
N PRO A 137 -26.67 -6.37 -1.43
CA PRO A 137 -26.58 -5.03 -0.85
C PRO A 137 -25.39 -4.88 0.09
N HIS A 138 -25.03 -5.93 0.83
CA HIS A 138 -23.94 -5.93 1.81
C HIS A 138 -22.55 -5.91 1.18
N ILE A 139 -22.33 -6.67 0.10
CA ILE A 139 -21.09 -6.62 -0.68
C ILE A 139 -20.96 -5.28 -1.38
N LEU A 140 -22.03 -4.80 -2.01
CA LEU A 140 -22.01 -3.51 -2.68
C LEU A 140 -21.92 -2.33 -1.71
N THR A 141 -22.42 -2.44 -0.46
CA THR A 141 -22.17 -1.43 0.59
C THR A 141 -20.72 -1.44 1.06
N LEU A 142 -20.11 -2.63 1.15
CA LEU A 142 -18.69 -2.79 1.43
C LEU A 142 -17.81 -2.36 0.26
N ILE A 143 -18.35 -2.15 -0.93
CA ILE A 143 -17.59 -1.66 -2.08
C ILE A 143 -17.92 -0.18 -2.34
N ASP A 144 -19.10 0.26 -1.95
CA ASP A 144 -19.58 1.63 -2.04
C ASP A 144 -20.54 1.96 -0.87
N SER A 145 -20.03 2.70 0.11
CA SER A 145 -20.80 3.13 1.29
C SER A 145 -21.93 4.12 0.96
N HIS A 146 -21.93 4.74 -0.23
CA HIS A 146 -22.99 5.67 -0.64
C HIS A 146 -24.23 4.98 -1.20
N VAL A 147 -24.14 3.70 -1.55
CA VAL A 147 -25.16 3.03 -2.38
C VAL A 147 -26.40 2.57 -1.63
N VAL A 148 -26.38 2.44 -0.29
CA VAL A 148 -27.48 1.77 0.41
C VAL A 148 -28.22 2.61 1.45
N ARG A 149 -27.68 3.71 1.99
CA ARG A 149 -28.32 4.35 3.17
C ARG A 149 -28.29 5.87 3.36
N THR A 150 -27.98 6.72 2.37
CA THR A 150 -28.06 8.17 2.61
C THR A 150 -28.80 8.95 1.54
N SER A 151 -29.78 9.75 1.97
CA SER A 151 -30.45 10.79 1.17
C SER A 151 -29.58 12.03 0.96
N ARG A 152 -28.27 11.94 1.26
CA ARG A 152 -27.32 13.03 1.16
C ARG A 152 -26.26 12.69 0.13
N PRO A 153 -25.91 13.63 -0.77
CA PRO A 153 -24.80 13.41 -1.68
C PRO A 153 -23.50 13.21 -0.89
N PRO A 154 -22.55 12.44 -1.45
CA PRO A 154 -21.23 12.24 -0.85
C PRO A 154 -20.57 13.58 -0.47
N SER A 155 -20.01 13.69 0.73
CA SER A 155 -19.25 14.88 1.12
C SER A 155 -18.05 15.03 0.20
N PRO A 156 -17.72 16.21 -0.37
CA PRO A 156 -16.49 16.43 -1.16
C PRO A 156 -15.21 15.98 -0.43
N LYS A 157 -15.28 15.86 0.90
CA LYS A 157 -14.20 15.42 1.78
C LYS A 157 -14.23 13.92 2.15
N SER A 158 -15.31 13.17 1.85
CA SER A 158 -15.39 11.74 2.12
C SER A 158 -14.77 10.91 0.99
N SER A 159 -13.74 10.14 1.31
CA SER A 159 -13.10 9.14 0.43
C SER A 159 -13.88 7.81 0.37
N GLY A 160 -15.20 7.83 0.61
CA GLY A 160 -16.00 6.68 1.04
C GLY A 160 -16.19 5.53 0.04
N VAL A 161 -16.13 5.79 -1.27
CA VAL A 161 -16.23 4.71 -2.28
C VAL A 161 -14.95 3.89 -2.35
N ASP A 162 -13.80 4.58 -2.40
CA ASP A 162 -12.49 3.92 -2.38
C ASP A 162 -12.23 3.23 -1.04
N ALA A 163 -12.71 3.80 0.07
CA ALA A 163 -12.54 3.24 1.40
C ALA A 163 -13.04 1.80 1.48
N ALA A 164 -14.28 1.57 1.08
CA ALA A 164 -14.99 0.34 1.38
C ALA A 164 -14.35 -0.84 0.63
N ALA A 165 -14.26 -0.75 -0.70
CA ALA A 165 -13.79 -1.84 -1.54
C ALA A 165 -12.33 -2.20 -1.24
N TRP A 166 -11.52 -1.16 -0.99
CA TRP A 166 -10.16 -1.28 -0.51
C TRP A 166 -10.06 -2.09 0.79
N CYS A 167 -10.97 -1.82 1.73
CA CYS A 167 -11.01 -2.50 3.02
C CYS A 167 -11.35 -3.98 2.89
N LEU A 168 -12.27 -4.34 1.99
CA LEU A 168 -12.60 -5.75 1.74
C LEU A 168 -11.42 -6.51 1.14
N VAL A 169 -10.71 -5.92 0.17
CA VAL A 169 -9.48 -6.53 -0.38
C VAL A 169 -8.40 -6.66 0.70
N ASN A 170 -8.23 -5.64 1.55
CA ASN A 170 -7.28 -5.68 2.65
C ASN A 170 -7.64 -6.71 3.71
N TYR A 171 -8.92 -6.98 3.95
CA TYR A 171 -9.35 -8.05 4.84
C TYR A 171 -8.81 -9.41 4.37
N PHE A 172 -9.02 -9.76 3.09
CA PHE A 172 -8.49 -11.00 2.52
C PHE A 172 -6.95 -11.01 2.51
N SER A 173 -6.32 -9.89 2.15
CA SER A 173 -4.85 -9.75 2.19
C SER A 173 -4.29 -9.97 3.59
N THR A 174 -4.97 -9.45 4.62
CA THR A 174 -4.56 -9.58 6.02
C THR A 174 -4.64 -11.01 6.50
N ALA A 175 -5.73 -11.73 6.17
CA ALA A 175 -5.85 -13.15 6.46
C ALA A 175 -4.69 -13.96 5.87
N MET A 176 -4.32 -13.71 4.60
CA MET A 176 -3.16 -14.36 3.99
C MET A 176 -1.84 -13.97 4.69
N ARG A 177 -1.67 -12.70 5.08
CA ARG A 177 -0.48 -12.25 5.80
C ARG A 177 -0.36 -12.84 7.21
N TRP A 178 -1.45 -13.28 7.83
CA TRP A 178 -1.36 -14.02 9.09
C TRP A 178 -0.74 -15.40 8.92
N GLU A 179 -0.93 -16.05 7.76
CA GLU A 179 -0.28 -17.34 7.47
C GLU A 179 1.24 -17.23 7.43
N HIS A 180 1.79 -16.05 7.12
CA HIS A 180 3.22 -15.80 7.29
C HIS A 180 3.65 -15.96 8.75
N GLY A 181 2.84 -15.52 9.72
CA GLY A 181 3.14 -15.69 11.15
C GLY A 181 3.21 -17.17 11.55
N ALA A 182 2.29 -17.99 11.05
CA ALA A 182 2.29 -19.44 11.28
C ALA A 182 3.51 -20.11 10.61
N ALA A 183 3.79 -19.78 9.34
CA ALA A 183 4.97 -20.29 8.63
C ALA A 183 6.29 -19.87 9.31
N HIS A 184 6.36 -18.64 9.80
CA HIS A 184 7.53 -18.11 10.50
C HIS A 184 7.76 -18.78 11.86
N GLN A 185 6.70 -19.21 12.58
CA GLN A 185 6.86 -19.96 13.82
C GLN A 185 7.51 -21.33 13.59
N GLU A 186 7.13 -22.01 12.51
CA GLU A 186 7.69 -23.31 12.14
C GLU A 186 9.13 -23.19 11.60
N HIS A 187 9.42 -22.14 10.84
CA HIS A 187 10.72 -21.87 10.24
C HIS A 187 11.42 -20.63 10.82
N HIS A 188 11.41 -20.51 12.15
CA HIS A 188 11.90 -19.33 12.84
C HIS A 188 13.37 -19.01 12.52
N ILE A 189 13.66 -17.73 12.30
CA ILE A 189 15.00 -17.22 12.00
C ILE A 189 15.53 -16.46 13.23
N THR A 190 16.71 -16.85 13.70
CA THR A 190 17.41 -16.16 14.78
C THR A 190 18.59 -15.35 14.24
N SER A 191 19.08 -14.40 15.03
CA SER A 191 20.24 -13.57 14.68
C SER A 191 21.51 -14.40 14.45
N ASP A 192 21.68 -15.59 15.01
CA ASP A 192 22.90 -16.39 14.87
C ASP A 192 23.02 -17.25 13.61
N MET A 193 21.92 -17.44 12.88
CA MET A 193 21.92 -18.28 11.68
C MET A 193 22.76 -17.68 10.54
N SER A 194 23.48 -18.55 9.82
CA SER A 194 24.22 -18.15 8.61
C SER A 194 23.26 -17.79 7.47
N ALA A 195 23.75 -17.02 6.49
CA ALA A 195 22.94 -16.66 5.32
C ALA A 195 22.42 -17.88 4.54
N ALA A 196 23.23 -18.94 4.42
CA ALA A 196 22.81 -20.18 3.78
C ALA A 196 21.64 -20.86 4.51
N VAL A 197 21.65 -20.89 5.84
CA VAL A 197 20.55 -21.44 6.65
C VAL A 197 19.32 -20.56 6.54
N VAL A 198 19.49 -19.24 6.67
CA VAL A 198 18.40 -18.25 6.51
C VAL A 198 17.71 -18.39 5.17
N LYS A 199 18.47 -18.60 4.07
CA LYS A 199 17.91 -18.82 2.74
C LYS A 199 17.00 -20.05 2.71
N VAL A 200 17.47 -21.20 3.23
CA VAL A 200 16.68 -22.43 3.28
C VAL A 200 15.40 -22.25 4.10
N HIS A 201 15.47 -21.56 5.24
CA HIS A 201 14.31 -21.25 6.07
C HIS A 201 13.31 -20.35 5.35
N HIS A 202 13.77 -19.30 4.67
CA HIS A 202 12.92 -18.41 3.88
C HIS A 202 12.20 -19.14 2.72
N GLU A 203 12.91 -20.04 2.04
CA GLU A 203 12.33 -20.88 0.98
C GLU A 203 11.27 -21.83 1.53
N ALA A 204 11.55 -22.51 2.65
CA ALA A 204 10.59 -23.39 3.31
C ALA A 204 9.36 -22.63 3.82
N ALA A 205 9.56 -21.46 4.44
CA ALA A 205 8.48 -20.60 4.91
C ALA A 205 7.56 -20.13 3.78
N LEU A 206 8.10 -19.79 2.59
CA LEU A 206 7.29 -19.42 1.43
C LEU A 206 6.42 -20.59 0.94
N VAL A 207 6.99 -21.78 0.81
CA VAL A 207 6.25 -22.99 0.39
C VAL A 207 5.13 -23.31 1.39
N LYS A 208 5.44 -23.23 2.69
CA LYS A 208 4.45 -23.46 3.75
C LYS A 208 3.34 -22.41 3.71
N MET A 209 3.70 -21.14 3.60
CA MET A 209 2.76 -20.02 3.51
C MET A 209 1.84 -20.18 2.30
N GLU A 210 2.37 -20.57 1.14
CA GLU A 210 1.55 -20.83 -0.05
C GLU A 210 0.52 -21.93 0.20
N ALA A 211 0.93 -23.06 0.79
CA ALA A 211 0.02 -24.15 1.12
C ALA A 211 -1.07 -23.72 2.13
N LEU A 212 -0.71 -22.91 3.12
CA LEU A 212 -1.66 -22.36 4.10
C LEU A 212 -2.66 -21.39 3.43
N ILE A 213 -2.17 -20.50 2.55
CA ILE A 213 -3.02 -19.59 1.77
C ILE A 213 -3.95 -20.35 0.85
N ASP A 214 -3.49 -21.42 0.19
CA ASP A 214 -4.31 -22.27 -0.67
C ASP A 214 -5.40 -23.02 0.12
N ALA A 215 -5.17 -23.31 1.40
CA ALA A 215 -6.13 -23.95 2.29
C ALA A 215 -7.14 -22.99 2.95
N LEU A 216 -7.05 -21.68 2.69
CA LEU A 216 -7.95 -20.69 3.31
C LEU A 216 -9.42 -20.97 2.93
N PRO A 217 -10.35 -21.08 3.90
CA PRO A 217 -11.71 -21.52 3.62
C PRO A 217 -12.48 -20.59 2.67
N TRP A 218 -12.24 -19.28 2.72
CA TRP A 218 -12.90 -18.34 1.81
C TRP A 218 -12.48 -18.54 0.35
N ARG A 219 -11.24 -18.99 0.08
CA ARG A 219 -10.80 -19.30 -1.29
C ARG A 219 -11.50 -20.52 -1.83
N GLN A 220 -11.67 -21.54 -0.97
CA GLN A 220 -12.44 -22.72 -1.33
C GLN A 220 -13.89 -22.34 -1.64
N LYS A 221 -14.50 -21.45 -0.85
CA LYS A 221 -15.85 -20.92 -1.11
C LYS A 221 -15.98 -20.22 -2.46
N ILE A 222 -15.00 -19.41 -2.86
CA ILE A 222 -15.00 -18.77 -4.19
C ILE A 222 -14.97 -19.83 -5.30
N ARG A 223 -14.09 -20.84 -5.17
CA ARG A 223 -13.93 -21.92 -6.15
C ARG A 223 -15.18 -22.79 -6.27
N ASP A 224 -15.83 -23.09 -5.15
CA ASP A 224 -17.01 -23.94 -5.10
C ASP A 224 -18.30 -23.22 -5.51
N THR A 225 -18.31 -21.88 -5.44
CA THR A 225 -19.49 -21.08 -5.80
C THR A 225 -19.54 -20.88 -7.32
N PRO A 226 -20.64 -21.31 -7.98
CA PRO A 226 -20.78 -21.15 -9.43
C PRO A 226 -20.72 -19.66 -9.83
N PRO A 227 -20.05 -19.31 -10.94
CA PRO A 227 -20.05 -17.94 -11.45
C PRO A 227 -21.47 -17.46 -11.79
N SER A 228 -21.80 -16.23 -11.40
CA SER A 228 -23.00 -15.51 -11.86
C SER A 228 -22.66 -14.48 -12.95
N GLU A 229 -23.66 -14.11 -13.76
CA GLU A 229 -23.51 -13.00 -14.71
C GLU A 229 -23.64 -11.66 -13.97
N ASP A 230 -22.51 -11.12 -13.52
CA ASP A 230 -22.44 -9.77 -12.99
C ASP A 230 -22.46 -8.75 -14.12
N SER A 231 -23.06 -7.58 -13.87
CA SER A 231 -22.89 -6.43 -14.77
C SER A 231 -21.43 -6.04 -14.94
N LEU A 232 -21.10 -5.47 -16.11
CA LEU A 232 -19.78 -4.87 -16.36
C LEU A 232 -19.39 -3.89 -15.24
N PHE A 233 -20.36 -3.12 -14.73
CA PHE A 233 -20.10 -2.07 -13.73
C PHE A 233 -19.72 -2.64 -12.36
N ALA A 234 -20.35 -3.74 -11.93
CA ALA A 234 -19.93 -4.44 -10.72
C ALA A 234 -18.49 -4.99 -10.85
N GLN A 235 -18.16 -5.58 -12.00
CA GLN A 235 -16.82 -6.09 -12.28
C GLN A 235 -15.76 -4.97 -12.30
N LEU A 236 -16.06 -3.82 -12.92
CA LEU A 236 -15.19 -2.65 -12.94
C LEU A 236 -14.91 -2.11 -11.53
N LEU A 237 -15.95 -2.05 -10.69
CA LEU A 237 -15.85 -1.52 -9.33
C LEU A 237 -14.97 -2.41 -8.43
N ILE A 238 -15.18 -3.73 -8.48
CA ILE A 238 -14.35 -4.72 -7.78
C ILE A 238 -12.89 -4.65 -8.25
N ASN A 239 -12.67 -4.65 -9.56
CA ASN A 239 -11.32 -4.65 -10.12
C ASN A 239 -10.56 -3.35 -9.85
N ALA A 240 -11.23 -2.19 -9.83
CA ALA A 240 -10.58 -0.94 -9.47
C ALA A 240 -10.01 -0.94 -8.03
N ALA A 241 -10.67 -1.66 -7.11
CA ALA A 241 -10.19 -1.85 -5.73
C ALA A 241 -9.04 -2.86 -5.64
N LEU A 242 -9.12 -3.97 -6.37
CA LEU A 242 -8.04 -4.95 -6.46
C LEU A 242 -6.79 -4.34 -7.12
N ASN A 243 -6.96 -3.62 -8.23
CA ASN A 243 -5.88 -2.93 -8.92
C ASN A 243 -5.19 -1.92 -8.02
N ARG A 244 -5.97 -1.19 -7.21
CA ARG A 244 -5.39 -0.34 -6.16
C ARG A 244 -4.47 -1.17 -5.27
N HIS A 245 -4.84 -2.40 -4.90
CA HIS A 245 -4.08 -3.22 -3.94
C HIS A 245 -2.79 -3.72 -4.52
N CYS A 246 -2.83 -4.05 -5.79
CA CYS A 246 -1.67 -4.44 -6.56
C CYS A 246 -0.69 -3.28 -6.72
N LEU A 247 -1.17 -2.11 -7.18
CA LEU A 247 -0.37 -0.87 -7.24
C LEU A 247 0.22 -0.51 -5.88
N GLU A 248 -0.58 -0.74 -4.84
CA GLU A 248 -0.18 -0.50 -3.48
C GLU A 248 0.98 -1.41 -3.05
N THR A 249 0.93 -2.67 -3.42
CA THR A 249 1.98 -3.64 -3.12
C THR A 249 3.23 -3.35 -3.96
N TRP A 250 3.08 -2.98 -5.22
CA TRP A 250 4.20 -2.66 -6.10
C TRP A 250 4.97 -1.42 -5.67
N ALA A 251 4.32 -0.36 -5.23
CA ALA A 251 5.07 0.82 -4.78
C ALA A 251 5.85 0.53 -3.48
N PHE A 252 5.34 -0.37 -2.63
CA PHE A 252 6.13 -0.86 -1.50
C PHE A 252 7.39 -1.58 -2.00
N GLU A 253 7.25 -2.52 -2.94
CA GLU A 253 8.37 -3.28 -3.51
C GLU A 253 9.38 -2.36 -4.22
N ASN A 254 8.90 -1.35 -4.94
CA ASN A 254 9.76 -0.37 -5.60
C ASN A 254 10.60 0.42 -4.60
N ARG A 255 9.99 0.93 -3.51
CA ARG A 255 10.74 1.66 -2.47
C ARG A 255 11.72 0.78 -1.73
N LEU A 256 11.37 -0.49 -1.52
CA LEU A 256 12.30 -1.47 -1.00
C LEU A 256 13.49 -1.62 -1.95
N ASN A 257 13.26 -1.79 -3.25
CA ASN A 257 14.32 -1.93 -4.26
C ASN A 257 15.17 -0.65 -4.42
N GLU A 258 14.59 0.54 -4.22
CA GLU A 258 15.34 1.81 -4.24
C GLU A 258 16.22 1.98 -2.99
N SER A 259 15.75 1.55 -1.82
CA SER A 259 16.49 1.68 -0.54
C SER A 259 17.49 0.54 -0.29
N LEU A 260 17.24 -0.67 -0.79
CA LEU A 260 18.03 -1.87 -0.52
C LEU A 260 19.53 -1.73 -0.88
N PRO A 261 19.93 -1.19 -2.04
CA PRO A 261 21.35 -1.03 -2.37
C PRO A 261 22.10 -0.13 -1.38
N MET A 262 21.43 0.88 -0.83
CA MET A 262 21.99 1.71 0.23
C MET A 262 22.09 0.94 1.54
N GLN A 263 21.04 0.23 1.94
CA GLN A 263 21.03 -0.58 3.15
C GLN A 263 22.16 -1.62 3.14
N MET A 264 22.34 -2.34 2.02
CA MET A 264 23.41 -3.33 1.87
C MET A 264 24.79 -2.71 2.10
N LYS A 265 25.08 -1.55 1.48
CA LYS A 265 26.38 -0.86 1.64
C LYS A 265 26.60 -0.36 3.06
N VAL A 266 25.56 0.13 3.73
CA VAL A 266 25.62 0.51 5.14
C VAL A 266 25.95 -0.70 6.00
N PHE A 267 25.24 -1.82 5.84
CA PHE A 267 25.44 -3.02 6.65
C PHE A 267 26.69 -3.83 6.28
N GLU A 268 27.27 -3.65 5.09
CA GLU A 268 28.63 -4.12 4.75
C GLU A 268 29.72 -3.38 5.53
N GLU A 269 29.49 -2.12 5.91
CA GLU A 269 30.40 -1.37 6.74
C GLU A 269 30.19 -1.69 8.22
N ILE A 270 28.93 -1.70 8.67
CA ILE A 270 28.58 -2.06 10.06
C ILE A 270 29.09 -3.46 10.41
N SER A 271 28.99 -4.44 9.51
CA SER A 271 29.49 -5.80 9.78
C SER A 271 31.00 -5.89 9.99
N LYS A 272 31.76 -4.85 9.61
CA LYS A 272 33.21 -4.77 9.85
C LYS A 272 33.56 -4.03 11.13
N THR A 273 32.77 -3.00 11.47
CA THR A 273 33.03 -2.13 12.63
C THR A 273 32.32 -2.61 13.90
N ALA A 274 31.20 -3.31 13.76
CA ALA A 274 30.37 -3.82 14.84
C ALA A 274 29.82 -5.23 14.49
N PRO A 275 30.68 -6.25 14.30
CA PRO A 275 30.27 -7.58 13.83
C PRO A 275 29.29 -8.31 14.77
N ASP A 276 29.40 -8.05 16.07
CA ASP A 276 28.60 -8.69 17.12
C ASP A 276 27.36 -7.86 17.53
N GLY A 277 27.00 -6.85 16.72
CA GLY A 277 25.82 -6.01 16.96
C GLY A 277 26.14 -4.56 17.31
N LEU A 278 25.11 -3.72 17.23
CA LEU A 278 25.20 -2.28 17.46
C LEU A 278 25.03 -1.88 18.94
N ASP A 279 24.71 -2.81 19.84
CA ASP A 279 24.46 -2.49 21.25
C ASP A 279 25.71 -1.92 21.96
N ASP A 280 26.90 -2.49 21.73
CA ASP A 280 28.15 -1.99 22.32
C ASP A 280 28.53 -0.60 21.76
N ALA A 281 28.38 -0.40 20.46
CA ALA A 281 28.63 0.88 19.82
C ALA A 281 27.66 1.96 20.33
N LEU A 282 26.38 1.61 20.52
CA LEU A 282 25.37 2.49 21.12
C LEU A 282 25.70 2.81 22.58
N HIS A 283 26.17 1.82 23.35
CA HIS A 283 26.55 2.02 24.75
C HIS A 283 27.78 2.91 24.89
N ALA A 284 28.81 2.69 24.06
CA ALA A 284 30.02 3.52 24.03
C ALA A 284 29.72 4.98 23.66
N ALA A 285 28.66 5.22 22.88
CA ALA A 285 28.21 6.56 22.51
C ALA A 285 27.33 7.23 23.58
N LYS A 286 27.04 6.60 24.71
CA LYS A 286 26.25 7.22 25.79
C LYS A 286 27.10 8.14 26.65
N VAL A 287 26.65 9.37 26.81
CA VAL A 287 27.21 10.39 27.71
C VAL A 287 26.07 10.93 28.58
N ASP A 288 26.22 10.86 29.91
CA ASP A 288 25.23 11.33 30.88
C ASP A 288 23.79 10.81 30.64
N GLY A 289 23.67 9.54 30.25
CA GLY A 289 22.39 8.89 29.97
C GLY A 289 21.75 9.27 28.62
N ARG A 290 22.40 10.11 27.80
CA ARG A 290 21.98 10.45 26.43
C ARG A 290 22.92 9.85 25.41
N VAL A 291 22.39 9.45 24.27
CA VAL A 291 23.21 8.92 23.16
C VAL A 291 23.75 10.09 22.35
N ASP A 292 25.07 10.18 22.21
CA ASP A 292 25.72 11.00 21.20
C ASP A 292 25.69 10.26 19.85
N TYR A 293 24.63 10.51 19.07
CA TYR A 293 24.45 9.87 17.77
C TYR A 293 25.56 10.21 16.76
N ARG A 294 26.23 11.36 16.94
CA ARG A 294 27.37 11.71 16.09
C ARG A 294 28.56 10.82 16.41
N ALA A 295 28.91 10.66 17.68
CA ALA A 295 29.99 9.78 18.11
C ALA A 295 29.73 8.32 17.67
N LEU A 296 28.47 7.87 17.76
CA LEU A 296 28.06 6.56 17.24
C LEU A 296 28.38 6.42 15.74
N VAL A 297 28.01 7.41 14.93
CA VAL A 297 28.26 7.39 13.49
C VAL A 297 29.75 7.49 13.16
N GLU A 298 30.51 8.29 13.89
CA GLU A 298 31.97 8.41 13.74
C GLU A 298 32.67 7.07 14.01
N ASN A 299 32.15 6.27 14.94
CA ASN A 299 32.62 4.93 15.22
C ASN A 299 32.22 3.93 14.11
N VAL A 300 30.92 3.86 13.81
CA VAL A 300 30.35 2.82 12.94
C VAL A 300 30.64 3.04 11.46
N LEU A 301 30.68 4.29 11.00
CA LEU A 301 30.95 4.68 9.60
C LEU A 301 32.33 5.34 9.42
N ALA A 302 33.31 5.00 10.26
CA ALA A 302 34.63 5.63 10.28
C ALA A 302 35.31 5.64 8.90
N ARG A 303 35.20 4.54 8.15
CA ARG A 303 35.80 4.40 6.82
C ARG A 303 35.11 5.30 5.80
N THR A 304 33.78 5.29 5.75
CA THR A 304 33.01 6.18 4.84
C THR A 304 33.34 7.64 5.09
N LEU A 305 33.43 8.07 6.35
CA LEU A 305 33.77 9.44 6.71
C LEU A 305 35.21 9.81 6.28
N ALA A 306 36.17 8.89 6.48
CA ALA A 306 37.56 9.09 6.07
C ALA A 306 37.74 9.17 4.55
N GLU A 307 36.98 8.36 3.78
CA GLU A 307 37.05 8.32 2.32
C GLU A 307 36.37 9.53 1.66
N LYS A 308 35.16 9.90 2.09
CA LYS A 308 34.35 10.93 1.42
C LYS A 308 34.71 12.35 1.85
N LYS A 309 35.24 12.52 3.07
CA LYS A 309 35.74 13.81 3.61
C LYS A 309 34.71 14.96 3.54
N LYS A 310 33.41 14.68 3.43
CA LYS A 310 32.39 15.73 3.55
C LYS A 310 32.14 16.03 5.01
N PRO A 311 32.29 17.30 5.44
CA PRO A 311 32.14 17.65 6.84
C PRO A 311 30.69 17.51 7.28
N LEU A 312 30.48 16.81 8.40
CA LEU A 312 29.21 16.85 9.14
C LEU A 312 29.12 18.19 9.87
N THR A 313 28.81 19.25 9.13
CA THR A 313 28.60 20.59 9.72
C THR A 313 27.42 20.55 10.71
N ALA A 314 27.37 21.50 11.66
CA ALA A 314 26.27 21.58 12.63
C ALA A 314 24.89 21.61 11.96
N ARG A 315 24.76 22.29 10.81
CA ARG A 315 23.52 22.36 10.04
C ARG A 315 23.11 21.01 9.44
N VAL A 316 24.06 20.22 8.96
CA VAL A 316 23.79 18.87 8.43
C VAL A 316 23.35 17.93 9.54
N GLN A 317 24.05 17.98 10.69
CA GLN A 317 23.67 17.21 11.87
C GLN A 317 22.25 17.55 12.34
N GLN A 318 21.90 18.85 12.36
CA GLN A 318 20.56 19.30 12.68
C GLN A 318 19.51 18.71 11.71
N HIS A 319 19.73 18.78 10.39
CA HIS A 319 18.78 18.21 9.42
C HIS A 319 18.64 16.69 9.55
N ILE A 320 19.73 15.97 9.84
CA ILE A 320 19.69 14.53 10.11
C ILE A 320 18.83 14.25 11.33
N ASP A 321 19.03 15.01 12.42
CA ASP A 321 18.25 14.83 13.64
C ASP A 321 16.77 15.15 13.44
N GLU A 322 16.46 16.25 12.75
CA GLU A 322 15.09 16.64 12.41
C GLU A 322 14.38 15.57 11.58
N GLN A 323 15.04 15.01 10.56
CA GLN A 323 14.49 13.90 9.78
C GLN A 323 14.31 12.63 10.60
N ALA A 324 15.30 12.26 11.41
CA ALA A 324 15.21 11.07 12.25
C ALA A 324 14.05 11.19 13.26
N ASN A 325 13.92 12.36 13.91
CA ASN A 325 12.83 12.64 14.83
C ASN A 325 11.48 12.64 14.13
N ALA A 326 11.39 13.18 12.90
CA ALA A 326 10.16 13.17 12.12
C ALA A 326 9.71 11.75 11.75
N VAL A 327 10.65 10.87 11.39
CA VAL A 327 10.35 9.44 11.13
C VAL A 327 9.82 8.77 12.39
N ILE A 328 10.44 9.00 13.55
CA ILE A 328 9.95 8.42 14.82
C ILE A 328 8.57 8.97 15.18
N ALA A 329 8.39 10.29 15.09
CA ALA A 329 7.12 10.95 15.35
C ALA A 329 6.00 10.46 14.40
N SER A 330 6.35 10.10 13.17
CA SER A 330 5.39 9.60 12.17
C SER A 330 4.70 8.30 12.59
N ALA A 331 5.23 7.56 13.57
CA ALA A 331 4.55 6.39 14.15
C ALA A 331 3.17 6.74 14.74
N ARG A 332 3.00 7.99 15.21
CA ARG A 332 1.74 8.55 15.76
C ARG A 332 0.85 9.16 14.69
N GLY A 333 1.34 9.27 13.46
CA GLY A 333 0.60 9.89 12.38
C GLY A 333 -0.48 8.96 11.86
N ASP A 334 -1.68 9.49 11.69
CA ASP A 334 -2.83 8.74 11.16
C ASP A 334 -2.56 8.12 9.78
N HIS A 335 -1.70 8.77 8.99
CA HIS A 335 -1.28 8.32 7.67
C HIS A 335 -0.46 7.03 7.65
N PHE A 336 0.09 6.59 8.79
CA PHE A 336 0.96 5.41 8.89
C PHE A 336 0.39 4.33 9.79
N GLN A 337 -0.88 4.44 10.23
CA GLN A 337 -1.46 3.48 11.16
C GLN A 337 -1.40 2.05 10.62
N ASP A 338 -1.57 1.84 9.29
CA ASP A 338 -1.45 0.56 8.56
C ASP A 338 -0.09 -0.15 8.69
N GLU A 339 0.93 0.54 9.22
CA GLU A 339 2.27 -0.01 9.42
C GLU A 339 2.52 -0.44 10.88
N ALA A 340 1.52 -1.08 11.50
CA ALA A 340 1.54 -1.44 12.93
C ALA A 340 2.86 -2.07 13.43
N PRO A 341 3.49 -3.05 12.74
CA PRO A 341 4.78 -3.59 13.19
C PRO A 341 5.91 -2.55 13.25
N LEU A 342 5.96 -1.63 12.28
CA LEU A 342 6.99 -0.58 12.24
C LEU A 342 6.67 0.51 13.25
N ASN A 343 5.39 0.86 13.43
CA ASN A 343 4.96 1.79 14.47
C ASN A 343 5.35 1.27 15.85
N PHE A 344 5.07 0.01 16.15
CA PHE A 344 5.46 -0.64 17.40
C PHE A 344 6.99 -0.56 17.62
N TYR A 345 7.78 -0.89 16.60
CA TYR A 345 9.25 -0.77 16.68
C TYR A 345 9.70 0.68 16.94
N LEU A 346 9.10 1.66 16.26
CA LEU A 346 9.42 3.08 16.44
C LEU A 346 9.07 3.59 17.85
N TYR A 347 8.02 3.05 18.47
CA TYR A 347 7.64 3.36 19.85
C TYR A 347 8.56 2.70 20.88
N ASP A 348 8.64 1.37 20.83
CA ASP A 348 9.25 0.57 21.89
C ASP A 348 10.78 0.54 21.77
N HIS A 349 11.29 0.81 20.56
CA HIS A 349 12.72 0.83 20.26
C HIS A 349 13.17 2.15 19.63
N GLY A 350 12.52 3.27 20.00
CA GLY A 350 12.81 4.60 19.44
C GLY A 350 14.29 5.01 19.47
N MET A 351 15.04 4.63 20.50
CA MET A 351 16.50 4.87 20.57
C MET A 351 17.29 4.11 19.49
N ARG A 352 16.95 2.83 19.27
CA ARG A 352 17.57 1.98 18.24
C ARG A 352 17.17 2.46 16.84
N ALA A 353 15.89 2.81 16.66
CA ALA A 353 15.39 3.42 15.43
C ALA A 353 16.14 4.71 15.08
N LYS A 354 16.29 5.62 16.06
CA LYS A 354 17.02 6.88 15.88
C LYS A 354 18.48 6.64 15.51
N ALA A 355 19.15 5.69 16.16
CA ALA A 355 20.52 5.31 15.86
C ALA A 355 20.69 4.79 14.43
N LEU A 356 19.83 3.86 14.00
CA LEU A 356 19.83 3.37 12.62
C LEU A 356 19.58 4.48 11.59
N LEU A 357 18.62 5.37 11.87
CA LEU A 357 18.33 6.52 11.01
C LEU A 357 19.53 7.46 10.90
N TRP A 358 20.20 7.78 12.02
CA TRP A 358 21.41 8.60 12.00
C TRP A 358 22.53 7.99 11.16
N ILE A 359 22.76 6.68 11.29
CA ILE A 359 23.74 5.95 10.48
C ILE A 359 23.38 6.03 8.98
N MET A 360 22.16 5.64 8.61
CA MET A 360 21.73 5.61 7.20
C MET A 360 21.68 7.00 6.57
N LEU A 361 21.11 8.01 7.26
CA LEU A 361 21.01 9.38 6.77
C LEU A 361 22.39 10.03 6.60
N THR A 362 23.33 9.74 7.52
CA THR A 362 24.71 10.19 7.36
C THR A 362 25.36 9.56 6.15
N TRP A 363 25.21 8.24 5.96
CA TRP A 363 25.72 7.56 4.76
C TRP A 363 25.13 8.18 3.48
N CYS A 364 23.81 8.43 3.46
CA CYS A 364 23.14 9.10 2.35
C CYS A 364 23.72 10.48 2.07
N TYR A 365 23.99 11.30 3.09
CA TYR A 365 24.64 12.60 2.93
C TYR A 365 26.04 12.49 2.32
N GLN A 366 26.87 11.58 2.84
CA GLN A 366 28.25 11.38 2.38
C GLN A 366 28.30 10.95 0.91
N HIS A 367 27.30 10.20 0.46
CA HIS A 367 27.20 9.66 -0.90
C HIS A 367 26.27 10.45 -1.83
N GLU A 368 25.70 11.58 -1.39
CA GLU A 368 24.67 12.34 -2.13
C GLU A 368 23.51 11.46 -2.60
N PHE A 369 23.12 10.49 -1.78
CA PHE A 369 22.06 9.56 -2.13
C PHE A 369 20.77 10.34 -2.42
N LYS A 370 20.20 10.03 -3.58
CA LYS A 370 18.99 10.67 -4.07
C LYS A 370 17.84 9.69 -3.99
N ILE A 371 16.69 10.24 -3.65
CA ILE A 371 15.41 9.56 -3.79
C ILE A 371 14.61 10.25 -4.89
N SER A 372 13.84 9.47 -5.65
CA SER A 372 12.87 10.05 -6.57
C SER A 372 11.78 10.72 -5.74
N THR A 373 11.47 11.99 -6.02
CA THR A 373 10.23 12.57 -5.52
C THR A 373 9.08 12.11 -6.41
N GLU A 374 7.96 11.81 -5.77
CA GLU A 374 6.74 11.34 -6.42
C GLU A 374 5.78 12.52 -6.64
N LEU A 375 6.24 13.61 -7.26
CA LEU A 375 5.38 14.76 -7.59
C LEU A 375 4.46 14.43 -8.78
N PRO A 376 3.12 14.54 -8.63
CA PRO A 376 2.19 14.37 -9.74
C PRO A 376 2.54 15.30 -10.92
N GLY A 377 2.76 14.73 -12.10
CA GLY A 377 2.95 15.48 -13.35
C GLY A 377 4.35 16.06 -13.60
N ALA A 378 5.31 15.89 -12.69
CA ALA A 378 6.70 16.30 -12.92
C ALA A 378 7.55 15.15 -13.45
N LYS A 379 8.42 15.40 -14.44
CA LYS A 379 9.51 14.46 -14.77
C LYS A 379 10.38 14.28 -13.52
N ARG A 380 10.38 13.08 -12.94
CA ARG A 380 11.10 12.63 -11.71
C ARG A 380 12.12 13.66 -11.18
N PRO A 381 11.71 14.58 -10.29
CA PRO A 381 12.69 15.38 -9.57
C PRO A 381 13.37 14.46 -8.56
N GLU A 382 14.64 14.15 -8.76
CA GLU A 382 15.42 13.50 -7.72
C GLU A 382 15.80 14.53 -6.66
N ILE A 383 15.55 14.23 -5.39
CA ILE A 383 16.03 15.06 -4.27
C ILE A 383 17.14 14.34 -3.53
N THR A 384 18.17 15.09 -3.16
CA THR A 384 19.16 14.60 -2.20
C THR A 384 18.52 14.52 -0.82
N LEU A 385 18.51 13.32 -0.24
CA LEU A 385 17.78 13.01 0.98
C LEU A 385 18.17 13.91 2.15
N VAL A 386 19.48 14.15 2.30
CA VAL A 386 20.05 15.08 3.29
C VAL A 386 21.00 16.02 2.57
N SER A 387 20.73 17.33 2.66
CA SER A 387 21.63 18.37 2.15
C SER A 387 21.50 19.64 2.99
N THR A 388 22.34 20.64 2.75
CA THR A 388 22.23 21.96 3.39
C THR A 388 20.96 22.72 2.98
N ARG A 389 20.27 22.29 1.92
CA ARG A 389 19.03 22.87 1.39
C ARG A 389 17.82 21.95 1.51
N ALA A 390 17.99 20.75 2.08
CA ALA A 390 16.89 19.81 2.23
C ALA A 390 15.85 20.40 3.18
N GLN A 391 14.61 20.52 2.71
CA GLN A 391 13.48 20.91 3.54
C GLN A 391 12.78 19.64 4.03
N LEU A 392 12.46 19.59 5.31
CA LEU A 392 11.71 18.49 5.89
C LEU A 392 10.27 18.54 5.37
N LEU A 393 9.89 17.56 4.56
CA LEU A 393 8.52 17.35 4.13
C LEU A 393 7.89 16.26 5.01
N VAL A 394 7.51 16.65 6.23
CA VAL A 394 6.86 15.77 7.23
C VAL A 394 5.63 15.09 6.62
N ASP A 395 4.96 15.84 5.75
CA ASP A 395 3.78 15.43 5.03
C ASP A 395 4.04 15.11 3.54
N SER A 396 5.10 14.37 3.20
CA SER A 396 5.26 13.86 1.83
C SER A 396 5.40 12.35 1.76
N GLN A 397 5.27 11.80 0.56
CA GLN A 397 5.57 10.39 0.26
C GLN A 397 7.04 10.06 0.52
N ASP A 398 7.93 11.07 0.64
CA ASP A 398 9.33 10.89 1.05
C ASP A 398 9.43 10.31 2.46
N MET A 399 8.46 10.62 3.35
CA MET A 399 8.38 10.00 4.68
C MET A 399 8.13 8.49 4.61
N SER A 400 7.38 8.01 3.61
CA SER A 400 7.21 6.56 3.39
C SER A 400 8.55 5.93 3.00
N THR A 401 9.31 6.57 2.11
CA THR A 401 10.64 6.08 1.72
C THR A 401 11.61 6.06 2.90
N LEU A 402 11.63 7.12 3.73
CA LEU A 402 12.43 7.19 4.95
C LEU A 402 12.08 6.07 5.95
N ARG A 403 10.78 5.80 6.16
CA ARG A 403 10.33 4.68 7.00
C ARG A 403 10.76 3.32 6.44
N ARG A 404 10.79 3.16 5.11
CA ARG A 404 11.25 1.92 4.45
C ARG A 404 12.75 1.71 4.55
N MET A 405 13.55 2.78 4.60
CA MET A 405 14.97 2.68 4.92
C MET A 405 15.20 1.97 6.26
N LEU A 406 14.31 2.16 7.24
CA LEU A 406 14.40 1.52 8.56
C LEU A 406 13.79 0.12 8.63
N ALA A 407 12.67 -0.13 7.91
CA ALA A 407 11.88 -1.34 8.08
C ALA A 407 12.67 -2.64 7.86
N THR A 408 13.40 -2.74 6.75
CA THR A 408 14.16 -3.96 6.44
C THR A 408 15.25 -4.23 7.48
N PRO A 409 16.14 -3.29 7.83
CA PRO A 409 17.11 -3.47 8.92
C PRO A 409 16.49 -3.87 10.25
N ALA A 410 15.38 -3.22 10.64
CA ALA A 410 14.71 -3.48 11.91
C ALA A 410 14.19 -4.91 12.02
N PHE A 411 13.49 -5.39 10.97
CA PHE A 411 12.86 -6.73 10.99
C PHE A 411 13.78 -7.87 10.55
N SER A 412 14.99 -7.57 10.06
CA SER A 412 16.01 -8.57 9.74
C SER A 412 17.08 -8.73 10.83
N LEU A 413 16.79 -8.24 12.04
CA LEU A 413 17.64 -8.35 13.24
C LEU A 413 19.06 -7.81 13.03
N GLN A 414 19.23 -6.84 12.12
CA GLN A 414 20.54 -6.29 11.81
C GLN A 414 21.15 -5.48 12.95
N TRP A 415 20.32 -5.10 13.92
CA TRP A 415 20.78 -4.51 15.15
C TRP A 415 21.63 -5.49 15.98
N GLU A 416 21.22 -6.76 16.01
CA GLU A 416 21.85 -7.81 16.81
C GLU A 416 23.04 -8.44 16.08
N LYS A 417 22.87 -8.80 14.80
CA LYS A 417 23.95 -9.40 14.01
C LYS A 417 23.98 -8.84 12.58
N PRO A 418 24.72 -7.75 12.36
CA PRO A 418 24.85 -7.08 11.06
C PRO A 418 25.36 -8.03 9.97
N SER A 419 24.61 -8.14 8.88
CA SER A 419 24.99 -8.93 7.72
C SER A 419 24.22 -8.45 6.49
N ALA A 420 24.95 -7.84 5.54
CA ALA A 420 24.37 -7.36 4.28
C ALA A 420 23.72 -8.48 3.46
N GLU A 421 24.33 -9.67 3.43
CA GLU A 421 23.79 -10.84 2.72
C GLU A 421 22.46 -11.28 3.33
N ARG A 422 22.37 -11.35 4.67
CA ARG A 422 21.12 -11.68 5.34
C ARG A 422 20.06 -10.60 5.13
N LEU A 423 20.44 -9.32 5.24
CA LEU A 423 19.54 -8.21 4.96
C LEU A 423 18.93 -8.31 3.56
N GLU A 424 19.75 -8.64 2.55
CA GLU A 424 19.27 -8.88 1.19
C GLU A 424 18.30 -10.07 1.12
N LEU A 425 18.62 -11.19 1.77
CA LEU A 425 17.73 -12.35 1.84
C LEU A 425 16.37 -12.00 2.48
N HIS A 426 16.37 -11.25 3.58
CA HIS A 426 15.15 -10.79 4.24
C HIS A 426 14.35 -9.81 3.38
N ALA A 427 15.01 -8.88 2.68
CA ALA A 427 14.36 -7.98 1.74
C ALA A 427 13.67 -8.76 0.61
N ARG A 428 14.39 -9.71 0.00
CA ARG A 428 13.85 -10.57 -1.06
C ARG A 428 12.71 -11.44 -0.57
N HIS A 429 12.80 -12.02 0.63
CA HIS A 429 11.73 -12.80 1.23
C HIS A 429 10.48 -11.97 1.50
N ASN A 430 10.63 -10.77 2.08
CA ASN A 430 9.51 -9.84 2.28
C ASN A 430 8.83 -9.43 0.97
N SER A 431 9.63 -9.22 -0.08
CA SER A 431 9.12 -8.96 -1.43
C SER A 431 8.37 -10.19 -1.99
N ALA A 432 8.93 -11.39 -1.83
CA ALA A 432 8.32 -12.65 -2.27
C ALA A 432 6.98 -12.95 -1.56
N ILE A 433 6.89 -12.71 -0.25
CA ILE A 433 5.63 -12.84 0.51
C ILE A 433 4.56 -11.92 -0.08
N ARG A 434 4.92 -10.66 -0.33
CA ARG A 434 3.98 -9.65 -0.87
C ARG A 434 3.55 -10.01 -2.29
N ALA A 435 4.47 -10.45 -3.12
CA ALA A 435 4.19 -10.94 -4.45
C ALA A 435 3.28 -12.19 -4.43
N LEU A 436 3.51 -13.13 -3.52
CA LEU A 436 2.67 -14.31 -3.32
C LEU A 436 1.25 -13.92 -2.90
N VAL A 437 1.09 -13.10 -1.87
CA VAL A 437 -0.23 -12.62 -1.41
C VAL A 437 -0.96 -11.90 -2.54
N ARG A 438 -0.29 -10.98 -3.24
CA ARG A 438 -0.87 -10.28 -4.40
C ARG A 438 -1.30 -11.25 -5.48
N SER A 439 -0.43 -12.17 -5.88
CA SER A 439 -0.71 -13.18 -6.92
C SER A 439 -1.93 -14.03 -6.55
N LYS A 440 -2.01 -14.52 -5.30
CA LYS A 440 -3.14 -15.34 -4.83
C LYS A 440 -4.44 -14.54 -4.73
N LEU A 441 -4.38 -13.25 -4.36
CA LEU A 441 -5.54 -12.35 -4.42
C LEU A 441 -6.00 -12.15 -5.86
N GLU A 442 -5.08 -11.87 -6.78
CA GLU A 442 -5.40 -11.71 -8.21
C GLU A 442 -6.03 -12.99 -8.79
N GLU A 443 -5.42 -14.15 -8.55
CA GLU A 443 -5.93 -15.46 -8.98
C GLU A 443 -7.36 -15.71 -8.48
N SER A 444 -7.65 -15.32 -7.23
CA SER A 444 -8.92 -15.66 -6.58
C SER A 444 -10.01 -14.63 -6.81
N LEU A 445 -9.68 -13.35 -7.01
CA LEU A 445 -10.64 -12.23 -6.90
C LEU A 445 -10.87 -11.47 -8.21
N LYS A 446 -9.90 -11.45 -9.14
CA LYS A 446 -9.95 -10.58 -10.33
C LYS A 446 -11.10 -10.91 -11.29
N GLY A 447 -11.48 -12.17 -11.36
CA GLY A 447 -12.62 -12.67 -12.14
C GLY A 447 -13.77 -13.20 -11.28
N ALA A 448 -13.73 -12.98 -9.96
CA ALA A 448 -14.77 -13.48 -9.06
C ALA A 448 -16.03 -12.61 -9.15
N THR A 449 -17.17 -13.28 -9.23
CA THR A 449 -18.50 -12.67 -9.35
C THR A 449 -19.04 -12.21 -8.01
N LEU A 450 -20.02 -11.31 -7.95
CA LEU A 450 -20.64 -10.82 -6.72
C LEU A 450 -21.15 -11.97 -5.86
N ALA A 451 -21.67 -13.04 -6.46
CA ALA A 451 -22.06 -14.27 -5.77
C ALA A 451 -20.87 -14.94 -5.07
N GLN A 452 -19.72 -15.03 -5.74
CA GLN A 452 -18.50 -15.62 -5.17
C GLN A 452 -17.89 -14.75 -4.07
N TRP A 453 -17.92 -13.42 -4.23
CA TRP A 453 -17.53 -12.46 -3.20
C TRP A 453 -18.45 -12.56 -1.97
N ASP A 454 -19.76 -12.66 -2.19
CA ASP A 454 -20.76 -12.87 -1.15
C ASP A 454 -20.49 -14.17 -0.38
N ALA A 455 -20.33 -15.29 -1.09
CA ALA A 455 -20.04 -16.59 -0.50
C ALA A 455 -18.73 -16.61 0.32
N ALA A 456 -17.74 -15.82 -0.08
CA ALA A 456 -16.48 -15.68 0.64
C ALA A 456 -16.61 -14.84 1.92
N ALA A 457 -17.37 -13.74 1.85
CA ALA A 457 -17.45 -12.75 2.93
C ALA A 457 -18.52 -13.10 3.99
N ASN A 458 -19.71 -13.52 3.56
CA ASN A 458 -20.91 -13.64 4.38
C ASN A 458 -20.84 -14.69 5.50
N PRO A 459 -20.22 -15.88 5.31
CA PRO A 459 -20.06 -16.83 6.41
C PRO A 459 -18.82 -16.60 7.28
N MET A 460 -17.87 -15.75 6.85
CA MET A 460 -16.53 -15.69 7.46
C MET A 460 -16.17 -14.37 8.12
N ILE A 461 -16.88 -13.28 7.84
CA ILE A 461 -16.68 -12.01 8.54
C ILE A 461 -17.62 -12.01 9.75
N PRO A 462 -17.11 -12.13 11.00
CA PRO A 462 -17.96 -11.99 12.19
C PRO A 462 -18.79 -10.72 12.09
N ARG A 463 -20.06 -10.75 12.53
CA ARG A 463 -20.96 -9.60 12.41
C ARG A 463 -20.36 -8.31 12.97
N ASP A 464 -19.60 -8.41 14.06
CA ASP A 464 -18.89 -7.28 14.66
C ASP A 464 -17.78 -6.76 13.73
N ALA A 465 -16.94 -7.65 13.19
CA ALA A 465 -15.93 -7.30 12.18
C ALA A 465 -16.56 -6.69 10.91
N TYR A 466 -17.72 -7.18 10.49
CA TYR A 466 -18.47 -6.66 9.35
C TYR A 466 -19.04 -5.27 9.63
N CYS A 467 -19.65 -5.06 10.80
CA CYS A 467 -20.13 -3.76 11.25
C CYS A 467 -18.99 -2.76 11.42
N THR A 468 -17.84 -3.19 11.92
CA THR A 468 -16.60 -2.41 12.03
C THR A 468 -16.07 -2.05 10.64
N LEU A 469 -15.98 -3.00 9.69
CA LEU A 469 -15.59 -2.75 8.30
C LEU A 469 -16.53 -1.75 7.61
N ILE A 470 -17.86 -1.85 7.81
CA ILE A 470 -18.84 -0.89 7.28
C ILE A 470 -18.68 0.48 7.94
N GLN A 471 -18.61 0.56 9.27
CA GLN A 471 -18.44 1.83 9.98
C GLN A 471 -17.14 2.52 9.57
N HIS A 472 -16.06 1.77 9.37
CA HIS A 472 -14.81 2.33 8.86
C HIS A 472 -14.85 2.69 7.37
N ALA A 473 -15.63 1.98 6.56
CA ALA A 473 -15.88 2.32 5.16
C ALA A 473 -16.71 3.61 5.02
N GLU A 474 -17.70 3.80 5.90
CA GLU A 474 -18.56 5.00 5.95
C GLU A 474 -17.80 6.24 6.44
N VAL A 475 -16.78 6.06 7.30
CA VAL A 475 -16.03 7.15 7.95
C VAL A 475 -14.61 7.31 7.39
N GLY A 476 -14.15 6.38 6.54
CA GLY A 476 -12.81 6.37 5.97
C GLY A 476 -11.70 6.22 7.02
N SER A 477 -11.87 5.40 8.06
CA SER A 477 -11.03 5.44 9.27
C SER A 477 -10.45 4.08 9.71
N LEU A 478 -10.09 3.20 8.76
CA LEU A 478 -9.90 1.77 9.02
C LEU A 478 -8.73 1.33 9.93
N MET A 479 -8.06 2.19 10.68
CA MET A 479 -6.90 1.74 11.48
C MET A 479 -6.93 2.09 12.96
N ARG A 480 -8.07 2.55 13.49
CA ARG A 480 -8.16 2.90 14.91
C ARG A 480 -8.37 1.69 15.84
N ASP A 481 -9.13 0.67 15.42
CA ASP A 481 -9.67 -0.29 16.41
C ASP A 481 -9.27 -1.76 16.21
N TYR A 482 -8.58 -2.12 15.12
CA TYR A 482 -8.12 -3.51 14.93
C TYR A 482 -6.84 -3.86 15.70
N ALA A 483 -6.06 -2.85 16.12
CA ALA A 483 -4.80 -3.05 16.86
C ALA A 483 -5.01 -3.32 18.36
N THR A 484 -6.19 -2.98 18.91
CA THR A 484 -6.53 -3.16 20.33
C THR A 484 -7.42 -4.38 20.57
N TYR A 485 -7.93 -5.03 19.51
CA TYR A 485 -8.72 -6.26 19.66
C TYR A 485 -7.82 -7.42 20.10
N LYS A 486 -7.96 -7.83 21.36
CA LYS A 486 -7.53 -9.16 21.78
C LYS A 486 -8.17 -10.18 20.84
N PRO A 487 -7.44 -11.23 20.43
CA PRO A 487 -7.90 -12.18 19.44
C PRO A 487 -9.20 -12.81 19.94
N VAL A 488 -10.31 -12.47 19.31
CA VAL A 488 -11.33 -13.49 19.13
C VAL A 488 -10.63 -14.49 18.24
N ARG A 489 -10.17 -15.60 18.82
CA ARG A 489 -9.92 -16.80 18.03
C ARG A 489 -11.16 -16.94 17.17
N LEU A 490 -11.03 -16.70 15.86
CA LEU A 490 -12.04 -17.14 14.91
C LEU A 490 -12.32 -18.59 15.33
N PRO A 491 -13.58 -18.97 15.61
CA PRO A 491 -13.90 -20.35 15.89
C PRO A 491 -13.63 -21.12 14.60
N LEU A 492 -12.37 -21.54 14.43
CA LEU A 492 -11.88 -22.36 13.34
C LEU A 492 -12.26 -23.84 13.56
N TYR A 493 -13.25 -24.11 14.41
CA TYR A 493 -13.83 -25.43 14.61
C TYR A 493 -15.32 -25.28 14.91
N GLY A 494 -16.10 -25.56 13.87
CA GLY A 494 -17.53 -25.82 13.87
C GLY A 494 -17.81 -26.63 12.62
#